data_AF-A0A355BMV8-F1
#
_entry.id   AF-A0A355BMV8-F1
#
_cell.length_a   1.000
_cell.length_b   1.000
_cell.length_c   1.000
_cell.angle_alpha   90.00
_cell.angle_beta   90.00
_cell.angle_gamma   90.00
#
_symmetry.space_group_name_H-M   'P 1'
#
loop_
_entity.id
_entity.type
_entity.pdbx_description
1 polymer ?
#
loop_
_entity_poly.entity_id
_entity_poly.type
_entity_poly.pdbx_seq_one_letter_code
_entity_poly.pdbx_strand_id
1 'polypeptide(L)'
;MFTVIGVLKNFHFQSLRDEITPLVIFSRDAIARPNLPYMAVRLQAGEAQSAIAQIESKWREFVPGKPFRYQFLQDNLNQGYLDDERSGKLFTVFSTLAIVIACVGLFGLSAYTASRRTKEIGIRKVLGASVSGVVFLLSKEFTKLVGVAFVVAIPISGWMMKEWLSTFAYRIELGPTAFVAAGLTALAIAWLTVSYQSIKSALMNPVNSLRSE
;
A
#
# COMPACT_ATOMS: atom_id res chain seq x y z
N MET A 1 -40.10 31.18 1.28
CA MET A 1 -39.76 30.51 0.00
C MET A 1 -38.34 30.92 -0.35
N PHE A 2 -37.45 29.97 -0.66
CA PHE A 2 -36.05 30.28 -0.99
C PHE A 2 -35.89 30.39 -2.50
N THR A 3 -35.14 31.41 -2.96
CA THR A 3 -34.84 31.62 -4.38
C THR A 3 -33.46 31.06 -4.69
N VAL A 4 -33.34 30.24 -5.72
CA VAL A 4 -32.06 29.72 -6.20
C VAL A 4 -31.36 30.83 -6.98
N ILE A 5 -30.19 31.28 -6.50
CA ILE A 5 -29.40 32.36 -7.11
C ILE A 5 -28.23 31.85 -7.98
N GLY A 6 -27.90 30.56 -7.88
CA GLY A 6 -26.80 29.97 -8.62
C GLY A 6 -26.63 28.48 -8.34
N VAL A 7 -25.87 27.81 -9.20
CA VAL A 7 -25.52 26.38 -9.09
C VAL A 7 -24.00 26.27 -9.21
N LEU A 8 -23.38 25.51 -8.30
CA LEU A 8 -21.95 25.26 -8.30
C LEU A 8 -21.65 23.92 -8.99
N LYS A 9 -20.43 23.77 -9.52
CA LYS A 9 -19.94 22.45 -9.94
C LYS A 9 -19.83 21.55 -8.71
N ASN A 10 -20.05 20.25 -8.89
CA ASN A 10 -19.88 19.27 -7.84
C ASN A 10 -18.45 19.32 -7.27
N PHE A 11 -18.36 19.31 -5.94
CA PHE A 11 -17.10 19.24 -5.21
C PHE A 11 -17.27 18.32 -4.00
N HIS A 12 -16.18 17.69 -3.57
CA HIS A 12 -16.18 16.88 -2.36
C HIS A 12 -16.06 17.78 -1.14
N PHE A 13 -17.00 17.63 -0.21
CA PHE A 13 -17.02 18.34 1.07
C PHE A 13 -17.07 17.38 2.27
N GLN A 14 -17.06 16.08 2.01
CA GLN A 14 -17.01 14.97 2.97
C GLN A 14 -15.90 13.98 2.54
N SER A 15 -15.84 12.81 3.18
CA SER A 15 -14.91 11.74 2.81
C SER A 15 -15.13 11.31 1.34
N LEU A 16 -14.06 10.85 0.66
CA LEU A 16 -14.19 10.25 -0.69
C LEU A 16 -14.94 8.92 -0.68
N ARG A 17 -15.18 8.36 0.51
CA ARG A 17 -16.05 7.19 0.70
C ARG A 17 -17.52 7.54 0.43
N ASP A 18 -17.91 8.77 0.71
CA ASP A 18 -19.28 9.24 0.59
C ASP A 18 -19.57 9.78 -0.82
N GLU A 19 -20.79 9.54 -1.32
CA GLU A 19 -21.26 10.18 -2.54
C GLU A 19 -21.45 11.69 -2.32
N ILE A 20 -21.32 12.48 -3.39
CA ILE A 20 -21.62 13.91 -3.34
C ILE A 20 -23.13 14.08 -3.15
N THR A 21 -23.54 14.29 -1.90
CA THR A 21 -24.95 14.55 -1.57
C THR A 21 -25.35 15.98 -1.93
N PRO A 22 -26.65 16.25 -2.20
CA PRO A 22 -27.12 17.59 -2.52
C PRO A 22 -26.83 18.58 -1.39
N LEU A 23 -25.97 19.55 -1.66
CA LEU A 23 -25.63 20.62 -0.72
C LEU A 23 -26.34 21.91 -1.12
N VAL A 24 -27.13 22.46 -0.21
CA VAL A 24 -27.72 23.80 -0.36
C VAL A 24 -26.95 24.76 0.53
N ILE A 25 -26.32 25.76 -0.09
CA ILE A 25 -25.61 26.83 0.60
C ILE A 25 -26.54 28.04 0.67
N PHE A 26 -26.77 28.55 1.86
CA PHE A 26 -27.59 29.73 2.08
C PHE A 26 -26.69 30.94 2.37
N SER A 27 -27.12 32.11 1.87
CA SER A 27 -26.55 33.38 2.32
C SER A 27 -26.86 33.60 3.80
N ARG A 28 -25.98 34.31 4.50
CA ARG A 28 -26.18 34.71 5.90
C ARG A 28 -27.53 35.43 6.09
N ASP A 29 -27.91 36.27 5.14
CA ASP A 29 -29.15 37.06 5.20
C ASP A 29 -30.41 36.21 4.95
N ALA A 30 -30.26 35.05 4.31
CA ALA A 30 -31.35 34.13 4.01
C ALA A 30 -31.72 33.22 5.20
N ILE A 31 -30.83 33.08 6.19
CA ILE A 31 -31.09 32.29 7.40
C ILE A 31 -31.29 33.26 8.57
N ALA A 32 -32.45 33.19 9.24
CA ALA A 32 -32.74 33.93 10.47
C ALA A 32 -31.95 33.42 11.70
N ARG A 33 -30.70 32.95 11.52
CA ARG A 33 -29.78 32.54 12.58
C ARG A 33 -28.63 33.55 12.65
N PRO A 34 -28.71 34.56 13.53
CA PRO A 34 -27.71 35.63 13.61
C PRO A 34 -26.32 35.17 14.08
N ASN A 35 -26.24 34.01 14.76
CA ASN A 35 -25.00 33.45 15.29
C ASN A 35 -24.54 32.23 14.48
N LEU A 36 -23.58 32.43 13.58
CA LEU A 36 -22.79 31.33 13.03
C LEU A 36 -21.68 31.00 14.05
N PRO A 37 -21.55 29.74 14.49
CA PRO A 37 -20.55 29.35 15.49
C PRO A 37 -19.10 29.41 14.96
N TYR A 38 -18.91 29.58 13.65
CA TYR A 38 -17.60 29.55 13.00
C TYR A 38 -17.48 30.66 11.96
N MET A 39 -16.26 31.17 11.80
CA MET A 39 -15.87 32.12 10.76
C MET A 39 -14.82 31.45 9.87
N ALA A 40 -15.06 31.40 8.56
CA ALA A 40 -14.08 30.92 7.60
C ALA A 40 -13.22 32.10 7.13
N VAL A 41 -11.90 31.96 7.25
CA VAL A 41 -10.94 32.97 6.78
C VAL A 41 -9.98 32.30 5.81
N ARG A 42 -9.87 32.85 4.60
CA ARG A 42 -8.90 32.39 3.60
C ARG A 42 -7.59 33.13 3.82
N LEU A 43 -6.51 32.38 4.04
CA LEU A 43 -5.16 32.91 4.24
C LEU A 43 -4.37 32.87 2.93
N GLN A 44 -3.41 33.78 2.78
CA GLN A 44 -2.45 33.77 1.69
C GLN A 44 -1.34 32.73 1.97
N ALA A 45 -0.86 32.06 0.92
CA ALA A 45 0.16 31.03 1.04
C ALA A 45 1.48 31.62 1.58
N GLY A 46 2.09 30.97 2.57
CA GLY A 46 3.36 31.38 3.19
C GLY A 46 3.26 32.25 4.45
N GLU A 47 2.09 32.82 4.75
CA GLU A 47 1.90 33.76 5.88
C GLU A 47 0.92 33.26 6.94
N ALA A 48 0.66 31.95 6.99
CA ALA A 48 -0.38 31.40 7.87
C ALA A 48 -0.14 31.73 9.36
N GLN A 49 1.09 31.62 9.84
CA GLN A 49 1.42 31.83 11.25
C GLN A 49 1.30 33.31 11.67
N SER A 50 1.79 34.23 10.83
CA SER A 50 1.69 35.67 11.09
C SER A 50 0.23 36.14 11.00
N ALA A 51 -0.53 35.64 10.02
CA ALA A 51 -1.95 35.96 9.87
C ALA A 51 -2.79 35.46 11.06
N ILE A 52 -2.54 34.24 11.54
CA ILE A 52 -3.23 33.70 12.73
C ILE A 52 -2.94 34.55 13.96
N ALA A 53 -1.68 34.94 14.18
CA ALA A 53 -1.32 35.82 15.30
C ALA A 53 -2.04 37.17 15.24
N GLN A 54 -2.15 37.77 14.04
CA GLN A 54 -2.89 39.02 13.84
C GLN A 54 -4.40 38.84 14.09
N ILE A 55 -4.98 37.74 13.61
CA ILE A 55 -6.39 37.41 13.83
C ILE A 55 -6.66 37.20 15.31
N GLU A 56 -5.79 36.47 16.02
CA GLU A 56 -5.92 36.24 17.46
C GLU A 56 -5.86 37.56 18.25
N SER A 57 -4.92 38.45 17.92
CA SER A 57 -4.81 39.76 18.55
C SER A 57 -6.10 40.57 18.39
N LYS A 58 -6.63 40.64 17.17
CA LYS A 58 -7.90 41.32 16.90
C LYS A 58 -9.07 40.63 17.58
N TRP A 59 -9.11 39.30 17.60
CA TRP A 59 -10.18 38.54 18.25
C TRP A 59 -10.28 38.86 19.74
N ARG A 60 -9.14 38.96 20.43
CA ARG A 60 -9.09 39.33 21.86
C ARG A 60 -9.60 40.75 22.11
N GLU A 61 -9.42 41.66 21.18
CA GLU A 61 -9.92 43.04 21.25
C GLU A 61 -11.44 43.10 21.04
N PHE A 62 -11.96 42.43 20.00
CA PHE A 62 -13.39 42.48 19.65
C PHE A 62 -14.27 41.56 20.51
N VAL A 63 -13.73 40.47 21.05
CA VAL A 63 -14.49 39.44 21.78
C VAL A 63 -13.78 39.06 23.08
N PRO A 64 -13.74 39.96 24.08
CA PRO A 64 -13.10 39.67 25.36
C PRO A 64 -13.82 38.52 26.08
N GLY A 65 -13.04 37.64 26.72
CA GLY A 65 -13.56 36.52 27.51
C GLY A 65 -13.90 35.23 26.74
N LYS A 66 -13.73 35.18 25.41
CA LYS A 66 -13.84 33.93 24.64
C LYS A 66 -12.48 33.46 24.10
N PRO A 67 -12.08 32.20 24.32
CA PRO A 67 -10.81 31.70 23.81
C PRO A 67 -10.82 31.68 22.29
N PHE A 68 -9.72 32.13 21.69
CA PHE A 68 -9.50 32.00 20.26
C PHE A 68 -9.25 30.53 19.92
N ARG A 69 -10.13 29.94 19.11
CA ARG A 69 -10.02 28.56 18.63
C ARG A 69 -10.04 28.58 17.12
N TYR A 70 -9.07 27.93 16.50
CA TYR A 70 -9.00 27.77 15.05
C TYR A 70 -8.69 26.32 14.71
N GLN A 71 -9.11 25.91 13.51
CA GLN A 71 -8.75 24.65 12.90
C GLN A 71 -8.50 24.91 11.43
N PHE A 72 -7.43 24.35 10.87
CA PHE A 72 -7.25 24.39 9.43
C PHE A 72 -8.26 23.44 8.79
N LEU A 73 -8.84 23.88 7.68
CA LEU A 73 -9.72 23.03 6.88
C LEU A 73 -9.00 21.76 6.43
N GLN A 74 -7.70 21.88 6.09
CA GLN A 74 -6.86 20.76 5.70
C GLN A 74 -6.78 19.69 6.79
N ASP A 75 -6.59 20.08 8.05
CA ASP A 75 -6.48 19.13 9.16
C ASP A 75 -7.80 18.37 9.38
N ASN A 76 -8.93 19.07 9.25
CA ASN A 76 -10.25 18.46 9.38
C ASN A 76 -10.52 17.46 8.25
N LEU A 77 -10.20 17.83 7.01
CA LEU A 77 -10.27 16.92 5.87
C LEU A 77 -9.33 15.73 6.05
N ASN A 78 -8.12 15.95 6.55
CA ASN A 78 -7.11 14.90 6.72
C ASN A 78 -7.54 13.84 7.75
N GLN A 79 -8.33 14.21 8.77
CA GLN A 79 -8.85 13.24 9.75
C GLN A 79 -9.66 12.12 9.09
N GLY A 80 -10.40 12.41 8.02
CA GLY A 80 -11.13 11.40 7.26
C GLY A 80 -10.23 10.42 6.49
N TYR A 81 -8.98 10.79 6.20
CA TYR A 81 -8.01 9.96 5.48
C TYR A 81 -7.07 9.17 6.41
N LEU A 82 -6.97 9.55 7.70
CA LEU A 82 -6.03 8.93 8.63
C LEU A 82 -6.27 7.42 8.79
N ASP A 83 -7.52 6.97 8.76
CA ASP A 83 -7.85 5.56 8.93
C ASP A 83 -7.47 4.73 7.69
N ASP A 84 -7.62 5.31 6.50
CA ASP A 84 -7.18 4.71 5.24
C ASP A 84 -5.65 4.62 5.17
N GLU A 85 -4.96 5.69 5.57
CA GLU A 85 -3.51 5.73 5.62
C GLU A 85 -2.93 4.73 6.64
N ARG A 86 -3.55 4.63 7.83
CA ARG A 86 -3.17 3.64 8.86
C ARG A 86 -3.38 2.22 8.34
N SER A 87 -4.51 1.94 7.71
CA SER A 87 -4.79 0.62 7.13
C SER A 87 -3.76 0.27 6.07
N GLY A 88 -3.43 1.20 5.17
CA GLY A 88 -2.37 1.02 4.17
C GLY A 88 -1.00 0.73 4.77
N LYS A 89 -0.63 1.43 5.86
CA LYS A 89 0.62 1.16 6.59
C LYS A 89 0.62 -0.25 7.20
N LEU A 90 -0.47 -0.67 7.83
CA LEU A 90 -0.59 -2.01 8.40
C LEU A 90 -0.47 -3.10 7.33
N PHE A 91 -1.19 -2.96 6.21
CA PHE A 91 -1.06 -3.88 5.08
C PHE A 91 0.38 -3.95 4.56
N THR A 92 1.05 -2.81 4.41
CA THR A 92 2.45 -2.76 3.94
C THR A 92 3.38 -3.53 4.88
N VAL A 93 3.25 -3.34 6.19
CA VAL A 93 4.06 -4.05 7.20
C VAL A 93 3.78 -5.55 7.16
N PHE A 94 2.51 -5.97 7.19
CA PHE A 94 2.15 -7.39 7.16
C PHE A 94 2.54 -8.08 5.84
N SER A 95 2.36 -7.41 4.70
CA SER A 95 2.81 -7.94 3.40
C SER A 95 4.32 -8.10 3.36
N THR A 96 5.08 -7.15 3.89
CA THR A 96 6.55 -7.25 3.94
C THR A 96 6.99 -8.41 4.84
N LEU A 97 6.38 -8.56 6.02
CA LEU A 97 6.64 -9.70 6.90
C LEU A 97 6.29 -11.03 6.23
N ALA A 98 5.13 -11.12 5.58
CA ALA A 98 4.70 -12.32 4.85
C ALA A 98 5.68 -12.68 3.73
N ILE A 99 6.19 -11.69 2.98
CA ILE A 99 7.21 -11.89 1.95
C ILE A 99 8.49 -12.44 2.57
N VAL A 100 8.97 -11.87 3.68
CA VAL A 100 10.18 -12.36 4.36
C VAL A 100 10.00 -13.80 4.83
N ILE A 101 8.87 -14.12 5.46
CA ILE A 101 8.56 -15.49 5.90
C ILE A 101 8.49 -16.45 4.71
N ALA A 102 7.85 -16.04 3.62
CA ALA A 102 7.80 -16.83 2.38
C ALA A 102 9.19 -17.06 1.79
N CYS A 103 10.08 -16.06 1.83
CA CYS A 103 11.47 -16.21 1.39
C CYS A 103 12.24 -17.21 2.25
N VAL A 104 12.06 -17.19 3.58
CA VAL A 104 12.67 -18.17 4.48
C VAL A 104 12.14 -19.58 4.20
N GLY A 105 10.83 -19.73 3.98
CA GLY A 105 10.22 -21.02 3.62
C GLY A 105 10.74 -21.55 2.28
N LEU A 106 10.80 -20.69 1.26
CA LEU A 106 11.34 -21.01 -0.06
C LEU A 106 12.82 -21.39 0.02
N PHE A 107 13.59 -20.65 0.83
CA PHE A 107 14.98 -20.94 1.13
C PHE A 107 15.13 -22.35 1.74
N GLY A 108 14.33 -22.67 2.77
CA GLY A 108 14.33 -23.99 3.41
C GLY A 108 13.98 -25.13 2.44
N LEU A 109 12.93 -24.95 1.63
CA LEU A 109 12.52 -25.90 0.59
C LEU A 109 13.63 -26.10 -0.46
N SER A 110 14.25 -25.02 -0.93
CA SER A 110 15.32 -25.09 -1.93
C SER A 110 16.57 -25.79 -1.37
N ALA A 111 16.94 -25.51 -0.12
CA ALA A 111 18.06 -26.15 0.56
C ALA A 111 17.81 -27.65 0.76
N TYR A 112 16.61 -28.03 1.17
CA TYR A 112 16.23 -29.44 1.34
C TYR A 112 16.25 -30.20 0.01
N THR A 113 15.69 -29.61 -1.06
CA THR A 113 15.71 -30.22 -2.40
C THR A 113 17.13 -30.35 -2.95
N ALA A 114 17.99 -29.34 -2.75
CA ALA A 114 19.39 -29.41 -3.11
C ALA A 114 20.14 -30.51 -2.35
N SER A 115 19.86 -30.66 -1.04
CA SER A 115 20.44 -31.74 -0.21
C SER A 115 20.02 -33.12 -0.70
N ARG A 116 18.73 -33.32 -1.04
CA ARG A 116 18.25 -34.61 -1.58
C ARG A 116 18.86 -34.96 -2.93
N ARG A 117 19.10 -33.96 -3.78
CA ARG A 117 19.71 -34.14 -5.10
C ARG A 117 21.24 -34.03 -5.09
N THR A 118 21.88 -33.96 -3.92
CA THR A 118 23.34 -33.77 -3.81
C THR A 118 24.12 -34.92 -4.46
N LYS A 119 23.64 -36.17 -4.36
CA LYS A 119 24.27 -37.33 -5.04
C LYS A 119 24.23 -37.21 -6.57
N GLU A 120 23.09 -36.83 -7.15
CA GLU A 120 22.93 -36.63 -8.60
C GLU A 120 23.75 -35.43 -9.10
N ILE A 121 23.74 -34.33 -8.34
CA ILE A 121 24.49 -33.11 -8.65
C ILE A 121 26.01 -33.37 -8.57
N GLY A 122 26.47 -34.13 -7.57
CA GLY A 122 27.86 -34.53 -7.40
C GLY A 122 28.37 -35.40 -8.56
N ILE A 123 27.59 -36.42 -8.96
CA ILE A 123 27.93 -37.29 -10.10
C ILE A 123 27.97 -36.48 -11.40
N ARG A 124 26.98 -35.63 -11.65
CA ARG A 124 26.95 -34.76 -12.84
C ARG A 124 28.11 -33.77 -12.87
N LYS A 125 28.53 -33.21 -11.72
CA LYS A 125 29.66 -32.27 -11.63
C LYS A 125 30.99 -32.95 -11.94
N VAL A 126 31.20 -34.19 -11.50
CA VAL A 126 32.39 -35.00 -11.86
C VAL A 126 32.39 -35.36 -13.35
N LEU A 127 31.22 -35.53 -13.95
CA LEU A 127 31.03 -35.73 -15.40
C LEU A 127 31.07 -34.41 -16.21
N GLY A 128 31.42 -33.27 -15.60
CA GLY A 128 31.60 -31.99 -16.30
C GLY A 128 30.33 -31.16 -16.47
N ALA A 129 29.22 -31.49 -15.82
CA ALA A 129 28.00 -30.69 -15.90
C ALA A 129 28.16 -29.31 -15.23
N SER A 130 27.65 -28.28 -15.89
CA SER A 130 27.72 -26.91 -15.41
C SER A 130 26.77 -26.65 -14.22
N VAL A 131 27.21 -25.80 -13.28
CA VAL A 131 26.40 -25.30 -12.16
C VAL A 131 25.10 -24.64 -12.65
N SER A 132 25.14 -24.01 -13.83
CA SER A 132 23.98 -23.36 -14.45
C SER A 132 22.82 -24.33 -14.77
N GLY A 133 23.12 -25.59 -15.12
CA GLY A 133 22.08 -26.59 -15.39
C GLY A 133 21.28 -26.99 -14.14
N VAL A 134 21.94 -27.00 -12.98
CA VAL A 134 21.30 -27.30 -11.69
C VAL A 134 20.42 -26.12 -11.24
N VAL A 135 20.93 -24.90 -11.37
CA VAL A 135 20.18 -23.66 -11.07
C VAL A 135 18.92 -23.57 -11.95
N PHE A 136 19.03 -23.87 -13.24
CA PHE A 136 17.90 -23.82 -14.17
C PHE A 136 16.82 -24.87 -13.83
N LEU A 137 17.23 -26.10 -13.53
CA LEU A 137 16.31 -27.17 -13.16
C LEU A 137 15.50 -26.82 -11.90
N LEU A 138 16.19 -26.36 -10.85
CA LEU A 138 15.57 -25.94 -9.59
C LEU A 138 14.66 -24.72 -9.80
N SER A 139 15.14 -23.70 -10.52
CA SER A 139 14.36 -22.49 -10.80
C SER A 139 13.08 -22.80 -11.57
N LYS A 140 13.11 -23.75 -12.51
CA LYS A 140 11.93 -24.17 -13.28
C LYS A 140 10.85 -24.83 -12.40
N GLU A 141 11.27 -25.72 -11.48
CA GLU A 141 10.35 -26.37 -10.54
C GLU A 141 9.66 -25.33 -9.63
N PHE A 142 10.42 -24.36 -9.10
CA PHE A 142 9.85 -23.29 -8.28
C PHE A 142 9.00 -22.30 -9.08
N THR A 143 9.38 -21.99 -10.32
CA THR A 143 8.56 -21.13 -11.21
C THR A 143 7.17 -21.72 -11.43
N LYS A 144 7.08 -23.05 -11.60
CA LYS A 144 5.78 -23.73 -11.73
C LYS A 144 4.93 -23.58 -10.47
N LEU A 145 5.53 -23.74 -9.28
CA LEU A 145 4.82 -23.59 -8.01
C LEU A 145 4.33 -22.15 -7.80
N VAL A 146 5.19 -21.15 -8.07
CA VAL A 146 4.83 -19.73 -7.99
C VAL A 146 3.72 -19.40 -9.00
N GLY A 147 3.80 -19.93 -10.22
CA GLY A 147 2.77 -19.75 -11.24
C GLY A 147 1.40 -20.29 -10.82
N VAL A 148 1.35 -21.49 -10.24
CA VAL A 148 0.10 -22.06 -9.72
C VAL A 148 -0.45 -21.21 -8.57
N ALA A 149 0.40 -20.80 -7.63
CA ALA A 149 -0.02 -19.92 -6.53
C ALA A 149 -0.57 -18.58 -7.08
N PHE A 150 0.05 -18.03 -8.11
CA PHE A 150 -0.35 -16.76 -8.72
C PHE A 150 -1.72 -16.87 -9.43
N VAL A 151 -1.97 -17.96 -10.16
CA VAL A 151 -3.28 -18.23 -10.79
C VAL A 151 -4.41 -18.28 -9.76
N VAL A 152 -4.14 -18.83 -8.57
CA VAL A 152 -5.11 -18.87 -7.47
C VAL A 152 -5.22 -17.50 -6.76
N ALA A 153 -4.10 -16.78 -6.62
CA ALA A 153 -4.05 -15.50 -5.93
C ALA A 153 -4.80 -14.39 -6.68
N ILE A 154 -4.74 -14.35 -8.01
CA ILE A 154 -5.42 -13.32 -8.83
C ILE A 154 -6.93 -13.24 -8.53
N PRO A 155 -7.74 -14.31 -8.67
CA PRO A 155 -9.18 -14.21 -8.47
C PRO A 155 -9.53 -13.89 -7.02
N ILE A 156 -8.79 -14.44 -6.05
CA ILE A 156 -9.03 -14.18 -4.62
C ILE A 156 -8.76 -12.72 -4.29
N SER A 157 -7.57 -12.21 -4.65
CA SER A 157 -7.19 -10.81 -4.40
C SER A 157 -8.07 -9.83 -5.19
N GLY A 158 -8.43 -10.16 -6.42
CA GLY A 158 -9.34 -9.36 -7.23
C GLY A 158 -10.74 -9.28 -6.62
N TRP A 159 -11.28 -10.38 -6.10
CA TRP A 159 -12.57 -10.40 -5.42
C TRP A 159 -12.54 -9.58 -4.11
N MET A 160 -11.55 -9.81 -3.25
CA MET A 160 -11.40 -9.05 -2.00
C MET A 160 -11.24 -7.54 -2.27
N MET A 161 -10.44 -7.17 -3.26
CA MET A 161 -10.18 -5.77 -3.59
C MET A 161 -11.42 -5.12 -4.21
N LYS A 162 -12.20 -5.85 -5.02
CA LYS A 162 -13.47 -5.36 -5.55
C LYS A 162 -14.49 -5.10 -4.44
N GLU A 163 -14.59 -5.99 -3.47
CA GLU A 163 -15.46 -5.82 -2.31
C GLU A 163 -15.05 -4.62 -1.48
N TRP A 164 -13.74 -4.47 -1.20
CA TRP A 164 -13.22 -3.33 -0.47
C TRP A 164 -13.45 -1.99 -1.22
N LEU A 165 -13.17 -1.95 -2.52
CA LEU A 165 -13.42 -0.78 -3.37
C LEU A 165 -14.91 -0.45 -3.52
N SER A 166 -15.82 -1.38 -3.24
CA SER A 166 -17.26 -1.10 -3.26
C SER A 166 -17.71 -0.17 -2.13
N THR A 167 -16.91 -0.06 -1.06
CA THR A 167 -17.15 0.87 0.05
C THR A 167 -16.79 2.33 -0.28
N PHE A 168 -16.28 2.58 -1.49
CA PHE A 168 -15.93 3.90 -1.97
C PHE A 168 -16.86 4.33 -3.10
N ALA A 169 -17.54 5.46 -2.93
CA ALA A 169 -18.33 6.11 -3.98
C ALA A 169 -17.49 6.39 -5.24
N TYR A 170 -16.26 6.86 -5.04
CA TYR A 170 -15.27 7.08 -6.10
C TYR A 170 -14.15 6.06 -5.99
N ARG A 171 -14.15 5.08 -6.89
CA ARG A 171 -13.20 3.96 -6.90
C ARG A 171 -12.35 3.94 -8.16
N ILE A 172 -11.13 3.44 -8.02
CA ILE A 172 -10.28 3.10 -9.16
C ILE A 172 -10.74 1.79 -9.78
N GLU A 173 -10.59 1.65 -11.09
CA GLU A 173 -10.72 0.34 -11.74
C GLU A 173 -9.43 -0.46 -11.53
N LEU A 174 -9.59 -1.73 -11.17
CA LEU A 174 -8.46 -2.63 -10.98
C LEU A 174 -7.83 -2.97 -12.34
N GLY A 175 -6.80 -2.21 -12.69
CA GLY A 175 -6.02 -2.45 -13.89
C GLY A 175 -5.20 -3.76 -13.79
N PRO A 176 -4.98 -4.46 -14.91
CA PRO A 176 -4.12 -5.66 -14.93
C PRO A 176 -2.67 -5.36 -14.53
N THR A 177 -2.24 -4.10 -14.60
CA THR A 177 -0.89 -3.64 -14.28
C THR A 177 -0.47 -3.97 -12.84
N ALA A 178 -1.36 -3.81 -11.87
CA ALA A 178 -1.06 -4.10 -10.46
C ALA A 178 -0.79 -5.60 -10.25
N PHE A 179 -1.62 -6.46 -10.86
CA PHE A 179 -1.44 -7.91 -10.79
C PHE A 179 -0.14 -8.33 -11.50
N VAL A 180 0.10 -7.85 -12.71
CA VAL A 180 1.33 -8.16 -13.45
C VAL A 180 2.58 -7.71 -12.68
N ALA A 181 2.57 -6.51 -12.10
CA ALA A 181 3.67 -6.02 -11.27
C ALA A 181 3.89 -6.90 -10.02
N ALA A 182 2.82 -7.30 -9.34
CA ALA A 182 2.90 -8.21 -8.19
C ALA A 182 3.44 -9.61 -8.58
N GLY A 183 3.03 -10.13 -9.73
CA GLY A 183 3.52 -11.41 -10.24
C GLY A 183 5.00 -11.37 -10.62
N LEU A 184 5.42 -10.33 -11.32
CA LEU A 184 6.83 -10.13 -11.70
C LEU A 184 7.73 -9.95 -10.49
N THR A 185 7.30 -9.17 -9.49
CA THR A 185 8.06 -8.98 -8.25
C THR A 185 8.15 -10.28 -7.45
N ALA A 186 7.07 -11.05 -7.32
CA ALA A 186 7.09 -12.36 -6.68
C ALA A 186 8.03 -13.35 -7.38
N LEU A 187 8.01 -13.40 -8.72
CA LEU A 187 8.93 -14.23 -9.51
C LEU A 187 10.39 -13.79 -9.34
N ALA A 188 10.66 -12.49 -9.37
CA ALA A 188 12.02 -11.96 -9.16
C ALA A 188 12.56 -12.36 -7.79
N ILE A 189 11.76 -12.22 -6.72
CA ILE A 189 12.14 -12.63 -5.37
C ILE A 189 12.40 -14.14 -5.30
N ALA A 190 11.53 -14.94 -5.91
CA ALA A 190 11.68 -16.39 -5.92
C ALA A 190 12.98 -16.82 -6.65
N TRP A 191 13.24 -16.26 -7.82
CA TRP A 191 14.45 -16.55 -8.58
C TRP A 191 15.72 -16.09 -7.88
N LEU A 192 15.72 -14.91 -7.26
CA LEU A 192 16.85 -14.43 -6.47
C LEU A 192 17.16 -15.39 -5.31
N THR A 193 16.14 -15.82 -4.58
CA THR A 193 16.27 -16.73 -3.43
C THR A 193 16.81 -18.10 -3.86
N VAL A 194 16.23 -18.70 -4.91
CA VAL A 194 16.61 -20.03 -5.40
C VAL A 194 17.99 -20.01 -6.06
N SER A 195 18.30 -18.96 -6.84
CA SER A 195 19.60 -18.83 -7.51
C SER A 195 20.72 -18.68 -6.49
N TYR A 196 20.53 -17.82 -5.48
CA TYR A 196 21.49 -17.65 -4.39
C TYR A 196 21.80 -18.97 -3.68
N GLN A 197 20.77 -19.73 -3.30
CA GLN A 197 20.97 -21.01 -2.63
C GLN A 197 21.62 -22.07 -3.53
N SER A 198 21.16 -22.17 -4.79
CA SER A 198 21.68 -23.15 -5.74
C SER A 198 23.17 -22.91 -6.02
N ILE A 199 23.58 -21.65 -6.17
CA ILE A 199 24.99 -21.26 -6.34
C ILE A 199 25.79 -21.59 -5.08
N LYS A 200 25.29 -21.20 -3.90
CA LYS A 200 25.94 -21.50 -2.62
C LYS A 200 26.15 -23.01 -2.43
N SER A 201 25.12 -23.82 -2.68
CA SER A 201 25.21 -25.29 -2.60
C SER A 201 26.14 -25.89 -3.64
N ALA A 202 26.18 -25.36 -4.86
CA ALA A 202 27.07 -25.87 -5.91
C ALA A 202 28.55 -25.50 -5.70
N LEU A 203 28.82 -24.40 -5.00
CA LEU A 203 30.16 -23.93 -4.64
C LEU A 203 30.71 -24.58 -3.36
N MET A 204 29.87 -25.20 -2.52
CA MET A 204 30.35 -25.96 -1.37
C MET A 204 31.25 -27.12 -1.84
N ASN A 205 32.45 -27.19 -1.27
CA ASN A 205 33.48 -28.14 -1.69
C ASN A 205 33.04 -29.59 -1.40
N PRO A 206 32.92 -30.45 -2.43
CA PRO A 206 32.42 -31.82 -2.30
C PRO A 206 33.36 -32.75 -1.52
N VAL A 207 34.60 -32.33 -1.28
CA VAL A 207 35.62 -33.08 -0.53
C VAL A 207 35.22 -33.24 0.95
N ASN A 208 34.43 -32.32 1.53
CA ASN A 208 33.92 -32.47 2.89
C ASN A 208 32.66 -33.33 2.99
N SER A 209 31.85 -33.42 1.93
CA SER A 209 30.62 -34.25 1.93
C SER A 209 30.88 -35.74 1.76
N LEU A 210 32.07 -36.11 1.28
CA LEU A 210 32.49 -37.52 1.10
C LEU A 210 33.35 -38.05 2.26
N ARG A 211 33.73 -37.20 3.22
CA ARG A 211 34.56 -37.57 4.38
C ARG A 211 33.78 -37.57 5.70
N SER A 212 32.50 -37.20 5.65
CA SER A 212 31.56 -37.23 6.79
C SER A 212 30.67 -38.47 6.82
N GLU A 213 30.97 -39.47 5.99
CA GLU A 213 30.56 -40.88 6.16
C GLU A 213 31.82 -41.74 6.19
#